data_AF-A0A0M0BTY9-F1
#
_entry.id   AF-A0A0M0BTY9-F1
#
_cell.length_a   1.000
_cell.length_b   1.000
_cell.length_c   1.000
_cell.angle_alpha   90.00
_cell.angle_beta   90.00
_cell.angle_gamma   90.00
#
_symmetry.space_group_name_H-M   'P 1'
#
loop_
_entity.id
_entity.type
_entity.pdbx_description
1 polymer ?
#
loop_
_entity_poly.entity_id
_entity_poly.type
_entity_poly.pdbx_seq_one_letter_code
_entity_poly.pdbx_strand_id
1 'polypeptide(L)'
;MTDIVLVFEVHQPHRLKRNLFWENKVFRHLKKEELFDYYFDNDVDREIFKRAAEKCYFPSNQILLGLIDEHKKEKRKVKVSFSVSGVFLEQCEMFEKDLLETFRQLAETDCVEFLNQTYHHSIASLYPEKDEFIEQAKMHRQTVKSLLGFAPSIFENTELLYNNTIAGIADDLGYKGIFMEGVERILGEKSPNYVYTPKGCKKIKVLLRNYKLTDDIGFRFSARWWSEWPLTASKYVRWLANTQGQCINIFPDYETFGEHHWPETGIHGFLRHLPEEILKRDCLNMATPSEVVDKYASAGEIDVPEAGGTVSWADLERDSSGWLGNALQWAYYTSLRRLEPLVKEAGDAEFLRLWRYFQTSDHLYYMFAAGGAPGEVHAYFSPFKSPMDAFVAAQTLLFDFENRIRLATLTANEPFLFHTKPGKVNFTSVMSWSLKGFGEALRKVDVKAVEFHNRRGDFESWAEHSLHDEALARQLEEIRASKLKGEALRKAVVDAAEKRFKEVNAQVQSAVKLF
;
A
#
# COMPACT_ATOMS: atom_id res chain seq x y z
N MET A 1 -8.04 -19.02 29.26
CA MET A 1 -7.75 -17.58 29.32
C MET A 1 -7.74 -17.11 27.88
N THR A 2 -8.52 -16.08 27.56
CA THR A 2 -8.63 -15.52 26.20
C THR A 2 -7.65 -14.37 26.06
N ASP A 3 -6.85 -14.36 25.01
CA ASP A 3 -5.95 -13.24 24.73
C ASP A 3 -6.69 -12.12 24.00
N ILE A 4 -6.56 -10.89 24.47
CA ILE A 4 -7.08 -9.68 23.84
C ILE A 4 -5.92 -9.05 23.10
N VAL A 5 -6.07 -8.90 21.79
CA VAL A 5 -5.07 -8.33 20.91
C VAL A 5 -5.59 -6.98 20.44
N LEU A 6 -4.99 -5.90 20.94
CA LEU A 6 -5.32 -4.54 20.50
C LEU A 6 -4.29 -4.13 19.44
N VAL A 7 -4.73 -3.97 18.20
CA VAL A 7 -3.90 -3.50 17.09
C VAL A 7 -4.49 -2.19 16.57
N PHE A 8 -3.68 -1.20 16.29
CA PHE A 8 -4.15 0.08 15.75
C PHE A 8 -3.54 0.35 14.39
N GLU A 9 -4.37 0.67 13.39
CA GLU A 9 -3.89 1.18 12.09
C GLU A 9 -3.58 2.67 12.24
N VAL A 10 -2.42 3.11 11.79
CA VAL A 10 -1.97 4.51 11.88
C VAL A 10 -1.55 4.96 10.49
N HIS A 11 -2.37 5.82 9.89
CA HIS A 11 -2.18 6.21 8.50
C HIS A 11 -2.57 7.66 8.25
N GLN A 12 -1.73 8.37 7.48
CA GLN A 12 -2.09 9.63 6.84
C GLN A 12 -1.53 9.62 5.41
N PRO A 13 -2.32 9.94 4.38
CA PRO A 13 -1.84 9.97 3.00
C PRO A 13 -1.15 11.31 2.70
N HIS A 14 -0.34 11.35 1.65
CA HIS A 14 -0.02 12.59 0.95
C HIS A 14 -1.16 12.95 0.00
N ARG A 15 -1.88 14.05 0.25
CA ARG A 15 -3.08 14.40 -0.51
C ARG A 15 -2.74 15.06 -1.84
N LEU A 16 -3.50 14.74 -2.88
CA LEU A 16 -3.33 15.35 -4.19
C LEU A 16 -3.85 16.80 -4.21
N LYS A 17 -3.18 17.66 -4.98
CA LYS A 17 -3.66 19.03 -5.21
C LYS A 17 -4.99 19.04 -5.94
N ARG A 18 -6.00 19.63 -5.29
CA ARG A 18 -7.40 19.52 -5.70
C ARG A 18 -7.80 20.38 -6.90
N ASN A 19 -7.22 21.58 -7.00
CA ASN A 19 -7.77 22.62 -7.87
C ASN A 19 -6.95 22.91 -9.14
N LEU A 20 -5.84 22.19 -9.38
CA LEU A 20 -4.95 22.52 -10.50
C LEU A 20 -5.65 22.45 -11.86
N PHE A 21 -6.55 21.49 -12.05
CA PHE A 21 -7.37 21.40 -13.26
C PHE A 21 -8.31 22.61 -13.39
N TRP A 22 -9.11 22.88 -12.35
CA TRP A 22 -10.12 23.95 -12.35
C TRP A 22 -9.52 25.35 -12.48
N GLU A 23 -8.29 25.53 -11.98
CA GLU A 23 -7.55 26.80 -12.05
C GLU A 23 -6.69 26.92 -13.32
N ASN A 24 -6.72 25.93 -14.22
CA ASN A 24 -5.88 25.86 -15.42
C ASN A 24 -4.38 26.03 -15.11
N LYS A 25 -3.91 25.35 -14.06
CA LYS A 25 -2.52 25.35 -13.57
C LYS A 25 -1.82 24.00 -13.77
N VAL A 26 -2.34 23.18 -14.67
CA VAL A 26 -1.71 21.92 -15.13
C VAL A 26 -0.60 22.23 -16.13
N PHE A 27 0.36 21.31 -16.35
CA PHE A 27 1.45 21.47 -17.32
C PHE A 27 2.34 22.71 -17.08
N ARG A 28 2.63 23.04 -15.82
CA ARG A 28 3.56 24.14 -15.49
C ARG A 28 5.01 23.73 -15.73
N HIS A 29 5.82 24.69 -16.19
CA HIS A 29 7.27 24.57 -16.27
C HIS A 29 7.91 24.53 -14.89
N LEU A 30 8.45 23.38 -14.51
CA LEU A 30 8.95 23.06 -13.17
C LEU A 30 10.26 22.29 -13.26
N LYS A 31 11.12 22.48 -12.27
CA LYS A 31 12.25 21.56 -12.04
C LYS A 31 11.74 20.28 -11.40
N LYS A 32 12.54 19.23 -11.51
CA LYS A 32 12.21 17.91 -10.98
C LYS A 32 11.97 17.93 -9.47
N GLU A 33 12.74 18.73 -8.73
CA GLU A 33 12.65 18.85 -7.27
C GLU A 33 11.35 19.55 -6.81
N GLU A 34 10.67 20.26 -7.71
CA GLU A 34 9.41 20.97 -7.43
C GLU A 34 8.18 20.08 -7.68
N LEU A 35 8.35 18.91 -8.30
CA LEU A 35 7.24 18.06 -8.74
C LEU A 35 6.42 17.49 -7.59
N PHE A 36 7.07 17.16 -6.46
CA PHE A 36 6.35 16.63 -5.31
C PHE A 36 5.34 17.65 -4.76
N ASP A 37 5.79 18.85 -4.43
CA ASP A 37 4.92 19.94 -3.93
C ASP A 37 3.99 20.50 -5.04
N TYR A 38 4.22 20.11 -6.29
CA TYR A 38 3.29 20.39 -7.38
C TYR A 38 2.11 19.42 -7.40
N TYR A 39 2.36 18.13 -7.25
CA TYR A 39 1.31 17.10 -7.27
C TYR A 39 0.59 16.94 -5.94
N PHE A 40 1.32 17.06 -4.82
CA PHE A 40 0.81 16.81 -3.48
C PHE A 40 0.69 18.11 -2.67
N ASP A 41 -0.31 18.17 -1.78
CA ASP A 41 -0.71 19.35 -1.02
C ASP A 41 -0.09 19.31 0.40
N ASN A 42 1.22 19.56 0.44
CA ASN A 42 2.05 19.50 1.64
C ASN A 42 1.55 20.43 2.77
N ASP A 43 0.93 21.56 2.43
CA ASP A 43 0.38 22.49 3.41
C ASP A 43 -0.87 21.91 4.09
N VAL A 44 -1.80 21.34 3.31
CA VAL A 44 -3.00 20.67 3.83
C VAL A 44 -2.62 19.42 4.63
N ASP A 45 -1.67 18.64 4.12
CA ASP A 45 -1.16 17.46 4.82
C ASP A 45 -0.56 17.83 6.18
N ARG A 46 0.28 18.88 6.24
CA ARG A 46 0.85 19.38 7.49
C ARG A 46 -0.20 19.85 8.48
N GLU A 47 -1.22 20.59 8.01
CA GLU A 47 -2.31 21.09 8.87
C GLU A 47 -3.08 19.93 9.50
N ILE A 48 -3.53 18.97 8.68
CA ILE A 48 -4.29 17.81 9.15
C ILE A 48 -3.43 16.94 10.06
N PHE A 49 -2.18 16.68 9.67
CA PHE A 49 -1.26 15.87 10.46
C PHE A 49 -1.02 16.46 11.84
N LYS A 50 -0.73 17.76 11.95
CA LYS A 50 -0.53 18.43 13.25
C LYS A 50 -1.78 18.38 14.12
N ARG A 51 -2.96 18.61 13.54
CA ARG A 51 -4.23 18.49 14.25
C ARG A 51 -4.44 17.08 14.82
N ALA A 52 -4.22 16.06 13.99
CA ALA A 52 -4.34 14.67 14.39
C ALA A 52 -3.27 14.29 15.44
N ALA A 53 -2.05 14.80 15.33
CA ALA A 53 -1.01 14.59 16.33
C ALA A 53 -1.40 15.16 17.69
N GLU A 54 -1.89 16.40 17.74
CA GLU A 54 -2.29 17.08 18.97
C GLU A 54 -3.48 16.41 19.66
N LYS A 55 -4.47 15.95 18.89
CA LYS A 55 -5.73 15.41 19.45
C LYS A 55 -5.72 13.90 19.63
N CYS A 56 -5.04 13.18 18.76
CA CYS A 56 -5.06 11.73 18.72
C CYS A 56 -3.74 11.13 19.20
N TYR A 57 -2.66 11.32 18.43
CA TYR A 57 -1.49 10.48 18.59
C TYR A 57 -0.69 10.78 19.87
N PHE A 58 -0.40 12.06 20.17
CA PHE A 58 0.34 12.41 21.40
C PHE A 58 -0.43 12.00 22.67
N PRO A 59 -1.72 12.37 22.85
CA PRO A 59 -2.46 11.97 24.05
C PRO A 59 -2.57 10.45 24.20
N SER A 60 -2.85 9.75 23.10
CA SER A 60 -3.03 8.29 23.13
C SER A 60 -1.71 7.56 23.41
N ASN A 61 -0.60 7.98 22.80
CA ASN A 61 0.73 7.41 23.08
C ASN A 61 1.13 7.63 24.55
N GLN A 62 0.87 8.82 25.11
CA GLN A 62 1.12 9.11 26.52
C GLN A 62 0.28 8.24 27.47
N ILE A 63 -1.00 8.02 27.14
CA ILE A 63 -1.87 7.13 27.91
C ILE A 63 -1.32 5.71 27.90
N LEU A 64 -0.95 5.18 26.73
CA LEU A 64 -0.44 3.82 26.59
C LEU A 64 0.90 3.63 27.31
N LEU A 65 1.84 4.58 27.16
CA LEU A 65 3.11 4.58 27.89
C LEU A 65 2.89 4.61 29.40
N GLY A 66 1.99 5.48 29.88
CA GLY A 66 1.65 5.59 31.30
C GLY A 66 1.10 4.29 31.87
N LEU A 67 0.16 3.65 31.14
CA LEU A 67 -0.42 2.36 31.54
C LEU A 67 0.63 1.24 31.57
N ILE A 68 1.51 1.17 30.57
CA ILE A 68 2.59 0.17 30.54
C ILE A 68 3.52 0.35 31.75
N ASP A 69 3.91 1.58 32.08
CA ASP A 69 4.80 1.87 33.21
C ASP A 69 4.13 1.60 34.56
N GLU A 70 2.88 2.05 34.75
CA GLU A 70 2.12 1.86 35.98
C GLU A 70 1.93 0.37 36.31
N HIS A 71 1.62 -0.44 35.30
CA HIS A 71 1.36 -1.87 35.44
C HIS A 71 2.59 -2.76 35.19
N LYS A 72 3.80 -2.19 35.08
CA LYS A 72 5.02 -2.97 34.76
C LYS A 72 5.38 -4.04 35.78
N LYS A 73 4.86 -3.96 37.01
CA LYS A 73 5.09 -4.96 38.07
C LYS A 73 4.04 -6.09 38.07
N GLU A 74 2.98 -5.97 37.29
CA GLU A 74 1.96 -7.01 37.19
C GLU A 74 2.47 -8.24 36.45
N LYS A 75 1.89 -9.41 36.77
CA LYS A 75 2.22 -10.66 36.09
C LYS A 75 1.72 -10.66 34.64
N ARG A 76 0.53 -10.13 34.41
CA ARG A 76 -0.03 -9.87 33.08
C ARG A 76 0.32 -8.44 32.71
N LYS A 77 0.88 -8.23 31.53
CA LYS A 77 1.32 -6.89 31.07
C LYS A 77 0.22 -6.24 30.24
N VAL A 78 0.18 -4.92 30.25
CA VAL A 78 -0.52 -4.13 29.22
C VAL A 78 0.28 -4.29 27.92
N LYS A 79 -0.40 -4.70 26.84
CA LYS A 79 0.24 -4.85 25.52
C LYS A 79 -0.65 -4.34 24.42
N VAL A 80 -0.03 -3.72 23.43
CA VAL A 80 -0.71 -3.19 22.23
C VAL A 80 0.15 -3.41 21.00
N SER A 81 -0.40 -3.18 19.83
CA SER A 81 0.35 -3.28 18.58
C SER A 81 -0.09 -2.21 17.61
N PHE A 82 0.80 -1.86 16.68
CA PHE A 82 0.55 -0.81 15.69
C PHE A 82 0.91 -1.30 14.30
N SER A 83 0.04 -1.02 13.35
CA SER A 83 0.34 -1.04 11.92
C SER A 83 0.49 0.43 11.52
N VAL A 84 1.73 0.89 11.33
CA VAL A 84 2.02 2.30 11.03
C VAL A 84 2.56 2.39 9.62
N SER A 85 1.86 3.09 8.73
CA SER A 85 2.27 3.15 7.33
C SER A 85 3.62 3.84 7.13
N GLY A 86 4.32 3.49 6.05
CA GLY A 86 5.62 4.10 5.72
C GLY A 86 5.50 5.60 5.51
N VAL A 87 4.47 6.03 4.79
CA VAL A 87 4.16 7.44 4.52
C VAL A 87 3.74 8.22 5.78
N PHE A 88 3.16 7.56 6.79
CA PHE A 88 2.94 8.19 8.09
C PHE A 88 4.26 8.46 8.81
N LEU A 89 5.19 7.49 8.81
CA LEU A 89 6.51 7.67 9.43
C LEU A 89 7.31 8.77 8.73
N GLU A 90 7.24 8.87 7.40
CA GLU A 90 7.83 9.98 6.64
C GLU A 90 7.25 11.33 7.09
N GLN A 91 5.93 11.42 7.23
CA GLN A 91 5.28 12.65 7.68
C GLN A 91 5.61 13.02 9.13
N CYS A 92 5.83 12.05 10.01
CA CYS A 92 6.43 12.35 11.33
C CYS A 92 7.79 13.03 11.17
N GLU A 93 8.69 12.50 10.31
CA GLU A 93 10.00 13.12 10.09
C GLU A 93 9.91 14.53 9.49
N MET A 94 8.91 14.77 8.63
CA MET A 94 8.67 16.05 7.96
C MET A 94 8.00 17.10 8.86
N PHE A 95 7.05 16.70 9.70
CA PHE A 95 6.11 17.61 10.36
C PHE A 95 6.19 17.60 11.89
N GLU A 96 6.41 16.43 12.51
CA GLU A 96 6.49 16.28 13.98
C GLU A 96 7.44 15.14 14.41
N LYS A 97 8.73 15.46 14.55
CA LYS A 97 9.75 14.49 14.97
C LYS A 97 9.56 14.01 16.41
N ASP A 98 8.99 14.85 17.27
CA ASP A 98 8.70 14.48 18.65
C ASP A 98 7.62 13.39 18.72
N LEU A 99 6.69 13.36 17.75
CA LEU A 99 5.71 12.27 17.67
C LEU A 99 6.39 10.94 17.34
N LEU A 100 7.32 10.92 16.37
CA LEU A 100 8.10 9.72 16.05
C LEU A 100 8.84 9.20 17.29
N GLU A 101 9.38 10.10 18.11
CA GLU A 101 10.06 9.73 19.34
C GLU A 101 9.13 9.02 20.35
N THR A 102 7.86 9.44 20.45
CA THR A 102 6.90 8.72 21.32
C THR A 102 6.61 7.29 20.83
N PHE A 103 6.63 7.04 19.51
CA PHE A 103 6.51 5.67 18.98
C PHE A 103 7.78 4.84 19.24
N ARG A 104 8.97 5.45 19.21
CA ARG A 104 10.22 4.79 19.64
C ARG A 104 10.19 4.41 21.11
N GLN A 105 9.75 5.32 21.97
CA GLN A 105 9.57 5.03 23.40
C GLN A 105 8.61 3.87 23.62
N LEU A 106 7.51 3.81 22.88
CA LEU A 106 6.58 2.67 22.91
C LEU A 106 7.28 1.37 22.49
N ALA A 107 8.08 1.40 21.41
CA ALA A 107 8.86 0.25 20.94
C ALA A 107 9.85 -0.29 21.99
N GLU A 108 10.45 0.59 22.79
CA GLU A 108 11.43 0.24 23.83
C GLU A 108 10.82 -0.44 25.07
N THR A 109 9.49 -0.49 25.18
CA THR A 109 8.82 -1.04 26.37
C THR A 109 8.76 -2.57 26.43
N ASP A 110 9.14 -3.27 25.35
CA ASP A 110 8.89 -4.71 25.13
C ASP A 110 7.40 -5.13 25.23
N CYS A 111 6.48 -4.16 25.33
CA CYS A 111 5.03 -4.37 25.45
C CYS A 111 4.28 -3.95 24.18
N VAL A 112 5.00 -3.46 23.17
CA VAL A 112 4.46 -2.95 21.91
C VAL A 112 5.09 -3.71 20.74
N GLU A 113 4.24 -4.13 19.80
CA GLU A 113 4.67 -4.74 18.53
C GLU A 113 4.29 -3.86 17.34
N PHE A 114 5.21 -3.71 16.37
CA PHE A 114 4.94 -3.04 15.10
C PHE A 114 4.79 -4.06 13.97
N LEU A 115 3.71 -3.94 13.21
CA LEU A 115 3.38 -4.80 12.08
C LEU A 115 4.02 -4.29 10.79
N ASN A 116 4.02 -5.13 9.76
CA ASN A 116 4.45 -4.76 8.43
C ASN A 116 3.25 -4.62 7.50
N GLN A 117 3.25 -3.58 6.67
CA GLN A 117 2.30 -3.38 5.58
C GLN A 117 3.02 -2.93 4.29
N THR A 118 2.30 -2.46 3.27
CA THR A 118 2.95 -1.82 2.13
C THR A 118 3.46 -0.42 2.53
N TYR A 119 4.58 0.02 1.96
CA TYR A 119 5.18 1.31 2.34
C TYR A 119 4.25 2.50 2.10
N HIS A 120 3.62 2.54 0.93
CA HIS A 120 2.77 3.66 0.50
C HIS A 120 1.30 3.45 0.85
N HIS A 121 0.97 2.49 1.73
CA HIS A 121 -0.41 2.08 2.00
C HIS A 121 -1.18 1.85 0.69
N SER A 122 -0.54 1.14 -0.25
CA SER A 122 -1.05 0.94 -1.61
C SER A 122 -1.80 -0.38 -1.73
N ILE A 123 -2.72 -0.43 -2.70
CA ILE A 123 -3.40 -1.67 -3.09
C ILE A 123 -2.60 -2.49 -4.11
N ALA A 124 -1.26 -2.34 -4.15
CA ALA A 124 -0.39 -3.05 -5.10
C ALA A 124 -0.50 -4.59 -4.97
N SER A 125 -0.95 -5.09 -3.82
CA SER A 125 -1.29 -6.50 -3.60
C SER A 125 -2.35 -7.04 -4.58
N LEU A 126 -3.18 -6.17 -5.16
CA LEU A 126 -4.21 -6.51 -6.15
C LEU A 126 -3.70 -6.48 -7.60
N TYR A 127 -2.46 -6.05 -7.82
CA TYR A 127 -1.88 -6.01 -9.17
C TYR A 127 -1.71 -7.44 -9.71
N PRO A 128 -1.85 -7.68 -11.03
CA PRO A 128 -1.56 -9.00 -11.59
C PRO A 128 -0.11 -9.43 -11.34
N GLU A 129 0.83 -8.51 -11.56
CA GLU A 129 2.24 -8.65 -11.24
C GLU A 129 2.49 -8.23 -9.78
N LYS A 130 3.20 -9.07 -9.01
CA LYS A 130 3.34 -8.90 -7.55
C LYS A 130 4.68 -8.28 -7.12
N ASP A 131 5.55 -7.92 -8.07
CA ASP A 131 6.88 -7.40 -7.79
C ASP A 131 6.83 -6.09 -7.00
N GLU A 132 5.98 -5.13 -7.43
CA GLU A 132 5.83 -3.85 -6.73
C GLU A 132 5.27 -4.04 -5.30
N PHE A 133 4.31 -4.95 -5.12
CA PHE A 133 3.81 -5.30 -3.78
C PHE A 133 4.93 -5.83 -2.87
N ILE A 134 5.74 -6.75 -3.38
CA ILE A 134 6.88 -7.32 -2.64
C ILE A 134 7.93 -6.25 -2.33
N GLU A 135 8.24 -5.37 -3.28
CA GLU A 135 9.17 -4.26 -3.09
C GLU A 135 8.67 -3.32 -1.98
N GLN A 136 7.40 -2.89 -2.02
CA GLN A 136 6.84 -2.01 -1.00
C GLN A 136 6.79 -2.66 0.38
N ALA A 137 6.46 -3.95 0.48
CA ALA A 137 6.50 -4.68 1.75
C ALA A 137 7.92 -4.71 2.36
N LYS A 138 8.95 -4.90 1.52
CA LYS A 138 10.37 -4.87 1.93
C LYS A 138 10.83 -3.47 2.33
N MET A 139 10.44 -2.44 1.58
CA MET A 139 10.71 -1.04 1.92
C MET A 139 10.15 -0.71 3.30
N HIS A 140 8.89 -1.07 3.54
CA HIS A 140 8.24 -0.85 4.84
C HIS A 140 8.97 -1.57 5.98
N ARG A 141 9.31 -2.85 5.79
CA ARG A 141 10.08 -3.63 6.77
C ARG A 141 11.38 -2.92 7.16
N GLN A 142 12.09 -2.39 6.17
CA GLN A 142 13.34 -1.70 6.37
C GLN A 142 13.15 -0.38 7.13
N THR A 143 12.11 0.38 6.81
CA THR A 143 11.82 1.67 7.44
C THR A 143 11.35 1.54 8.89
N VAL A 144 10.48 0.56 9.19
CA VAL A 144 10.10 0.28 10.58
C VAL A 144 11.35 -0.10 11.40
N LYS A 145 12.24 -0.91 10.83
CA LYS A 145 13.51 -1.27 11.48
C LYS A 145 14.42 -0.07 11.70
N SER A 146 14.59 0.80 10.70
CA SER A 146 15.49 1.94 10.81
C SER A 146 14.95 3.05 11.72
N LEU A 147 13.64 3.32 11.67
CA LEU A 147 13.05 4.44 12.39
C LEU A 147 12.56 4.05 13.79
N LEU A 148 12.06 2.83 13.98
CA LEU A 148 11.48 2.39 15.26
C LEU A 148 12.31 1.32 15.98
N GLY A 149 13.40 0.85 15.36
CA GLY A 149 14.24 -0.21 15.93
C GLY A 149 13.58 -1.60 15.97
N PHE A 150 12.39 -1.75 15.37
CA PHE A 150 11.58 -2.98 15.44
C PHE A 150 11.68 -3.78 14.14
N ALA A 151 11.74 -5.11 14.22
CA ALA A 151 11.73 -5.99 13.05
C ALA A 151 10.38 -6.73 12.96
N PRO A 152 9.44 -6.25 12.12
CA PRO A 152 8.11 -6.84 12.03
C PRO A 152 8.13 -8.31 11.63
N SER A 153 7.30 -9.12 12.30
CA SER A 153 7.12 -10.55 11.96
C SER A 153 5.69 -10.92 11.55
N ILE A 154 4.77 -9.96 11.68
CA ILE A 154 3.35 -10.08 11.35
C ILE A 154 3.03 -9.11 10.23
N PHE A 155 2.28 -9.59 9.24
CA PHE A 155 1.85 -8.81 8.09
C PHE A 155 0.39 -8.36 8.28
N GLU A 156 0.16 -7.08 8.05
CA GLU A 156 -1.16 -6.53 7.77
C GLU A 156 -1.06 -6.01 6.34
N ASN A 157 -1.87 -6.53 5.43
CA ASN A 157 -1.88 -5.97 4.09
C ASN A 157 -2.90 -4.85 4.08
N THR A 158 -2.48 -3.67 3.59
CA THR A 158 -3.28 -2.46 3.41
C THR A 158 -4.77 -2.75 3.33
N GLU A 159 -5.52 -2.20 4.29
CA GLU A 159 -6.98 -2.27 4.39
C GLU A 159 -7.52 -3.68 4.68
N LEU A 160 -6.71 -4.51 5.35
CA LEU A 160 -6.95 -5.95 5.51
C LEU A 160 -7.26 -6.69 4.20
N LEU A 161 -6.73 -6.22 3.07
CA LEU A 161 -6.92 -6.86 1.77
C LEU A 161 -6.30 -8.26 1.80
N TYR A 162 -7.15 -9.29 1.73
CA TYR A 162 -6.74 -10.67 1.93
C TYR A 162 -7.30 -11.61 0.87
N ASN A 163 -6.41 -12.44 0.32
CA ASN A 163 -6.72 -13.67 -0.39
C ASN A 163 -5.53 -14.65 -0.25
N ASN A 164 -5.71 -15.90 -0.70
CA ASN A 164 -4.67 -16.93 -0.57
C ASN A 164 -3.36 -16.55 -1.30
N THR A 165 -3.42 -15.79 -2.40
CA THR A 165 -2.23 -15.32 -3.13
C THR A 165 -1.41 -14.35 -2.28
N ILE A 166 -2.08 -13.38 -1.65
CA ILE A 166 -1.44 -12.41 -0.74
C ILE A 166 -0.83 -13.13 0.47
N ALA A 167 -1.57 -14.06 1.07
CA ALA A 167 -1.09 -14.85 2.19
C ALA A 167 0.14 -15.72 1.81
N GLY A 168 0.13 -16.33 0.62
CA GLY A 168 1.26 -17.11 0.11
C GLY A 168 2.53 -16.27 -0.07
N ILE A 169 2.40 -15.07 -0.62
CA ILE A 169 3.52 -14.12 -0.76
C ILE A 169 4.04 -13.72 0.63
N ALA A 170 3.16 -13.48 1.59
CA ALA A 170 3.57 -13.19 2.97
C ALA A 170 4.29 -14.38 3.64
N ASP A 171 3.85 -15.62 3.40
CA ASP A 171 4.54 -16.85 3.85
C ASP A 171 5.95 -16.94 3.25
N ASP A 172 6.07 -16.69 1.94
CA ASP A 172 7.35 -16.70 1.20
C ASP A 172 8.32 -15.60 1.68
N LEU A 173 7.79 -14.44 2.09
CA LEU A 173 8.57 -13.37 2.71
C LEU A 173 8.93 -13.63 4.19
N GLY A 174 8.48 -14.76 4.74
CA GLY A 174 8.86 -15.27 6.07
C GLY A 174 8.09 -14.66 7.23
N TYR A 175 6.90 -14.09 6.99
CA TYR A 175 6.04 -13.62 8.09
C TYR A 175 5.42 -14.82 8.83
N LYS A 176 5.22 -14.66 10.15
CA LYS A 176 4.62 -15.67 11.03
C LYS A 176 3.09 -15.62 11.04
N GLY A 177 2.54 -14.45 10.81
CA GLY A 177 1.10 -14.21 10.83
C GLY A 177 0.68 -13.17 9.81
N ILE A 178 -0.57 -13.25 9.36
CA ILE A 178 -1.24 -12.25 8.54
C ILE A 178 -2.64 -11.95 9.09
N PHE A 179 -3.06 -10.69 9.03
CA PHE A 179 -4.43 -10.29 9.37
C PHE A 179 -5.39 -10.36 8.18
N MET A 180 -6.65 -10.67 8.47
CA MET A 180 -7.78 -10.46 7.55
C MET A 180 -9.04 -10.08 8.32
N GLU A 181 -10.08 -9.62 7.62
CA GLU A 181 -11.37 -9.36 8.24
C GLU A 181 -12.14 -10.67 8.57
N GLY A 182 -12.78 -10.70 9.74
CA GLY A 182 -13.58 -11.82 10.22
C GLY A 182 -14.98 -11.90 9.61
N VAL A 183 -15.08 -12.15 8.30
CA VAL A 183 -16.37 -12.10 7.59
C VAL A 183 -17.09 -13.46 7.55
N GLU A 184 -18.40 -13.44 7.82
CA GLU A 184 -19.24 -14.64 7.92
C GLU A 184 -19.23 -15.50 6.66
N ARG A 185 -19.19 -14.88 5.47
CA ARG A 185 -19.18 -15.62 4.19
C ARG A 185 -17.97 -16.53 4.01
N ILE A 186 -16.85 -16.22 4.67
CA ILE A 186 -15.63 -17.03 4.66
C ILE A 186 -15.57 -17.97 5.86
N LEU A 187 -16.00 -17.47 7.02
CA LEU A 187 -15.93 -18.22 8.27
C LEU A 187 -16.96 -19.37 8.34
N GLY A 188 -18.16 -19.19 7.79
CA GLY A 188 -19.25 -20.17 7.98
C GLY A 188 -19.53 -20.38 9.47
N GLU A 189 -19.31 -21.59 9.98
CA GLU A 189 -19.45 -21.94 11.40
C GLU A 189 -18.21 -21.62 12.25
N LYS A 190 -17.10 -21.23 11.62
CA LYS A 190 -15.87 -20.83 12.30
C LYS A 190 -16.05 -19.48 13.00
N SER A 191 -15.19 -19.20 13.96
CA SER A 191 -15.19 -17.93 14.71
C SER A 191 -13.94 -17.10 14.38
N PRO A 192 -14.03 -15.76 14.30
CA PRO A 192 -12.84 -14.92 14.10
C PRO A 192 -11.90 -14.95 15.32
N ASN A 193 -12.32 -15.55 16.44
CA ASN A 193 -11.58 -15.54 17.70
C ASN A 193 -10.60 -16.72 17.88
N TYR A 194 -10.18 -17.34 16.79
CA TYR A 194 -9.23 -18.44 16.77
C TYR A 194 -8.16 -18.19 15.72
N VAL A 195 -7.00 -18.83 15.88
CA VAL A 195 -5.92 -18.77 14.91
C VAL A 195 -6.13 -19.83 13.84
N TYR A 196 -5.89 -19.50 12.57
CA TYR A 196 -6.05 -20.44 11.45
C TYR A 196 -4.80 -20.52 10.58
N THR A 197 -4.81 -21.39 9.57
CA THR A 197 -3.78 -21.47 8.54
C THR A 197 -4.40 -21.10 7.18
N PRO A 198 -3.72 -20.28 6.34
CA PRO A 198 -4.20 -20.02 4.99
C PRO A 198 -4.09 -21.28 4.15
N LYS A 199 -5.07 -21.51 3.27
CA LYS A 199 -4.99 -22.60 2.31
C LYS A 199 -3.77 -22.45 1.40
N GLY A 200 -3.02 -23.54 1.26
CA GLY A 200 -1.81 -23.59 0.44
C GLY A 200 -0.54 -23.06 1.11
N CYS A 201 -0.63 -22.50 2.31
CA CYS A 201 0.52 -22.06 3.10
C CYS A 201 0.94 -23.12 4.13
N LYS A 202 2.20 -23.06 4.60
CA LYS A 202 2.75 -24.08 5.52
C LYS A 202 3.11 -23.55 6.89
N LYS A 203 3.51 -22.27 7.00
CA LYS A 203 4.08 -21.73 8.25
C LYS A 203 3.27 -20.56 8.78
N ILE A 204 2.92 -19.61 7.91
CA ILE A 204 2.15 -18.43 8.32
C ILE A 204 0.77 -18.83 8.87
N LYS A 205 0.30 -18.06 9.86
CA LYS A 205 -1.03 -18.19 10.46
C LYS A 205 -1.90 -16.99 10.13
N VAL A 206 -3.22 -17.17 10.19
CA VAL A 206 -4.19 -16.10 9.96
C VAL A 206 -4.82 -15.69 11.29
N LEU A 207 -4.80 -14.38 11.55
CA LEU A 207 -5.56 -13.73 12.62
C LEU A 207 -6.71 -12.97 11.98
N LEU A 208 -7.90 -13.06 12.57
CA LEU A 208 -9.09 -12.38 12.03
C LEU A 208 -9.53 -11.26 12.95
N ARG A 209 -9.73 -10.07 12.37
CA ARG A 209 -10.36 -8.94 13.06
C ARG A 209 -11.77 -9.34 13.48
N ASN A 210 -12.14 -9.05 14.73
CA ASN A 210 -13.52 -9.17 15.18
C ASN A 210 -14.21 -7.84 14.90
N TYR A 211 -14.74 -7.67 13.67
CA TYR A 211 -15.30 -6.38 13.25
C TYR A 211 -16.43 -5.90 14.16
N LYS A 212 -17.27 -6.79 14.69
CA LYS A 212 -18.41 -6.37 15.54
C LYS A 212 -17.93 -5.64 16.78
N LEU A 213 -17.01 -6.26 17.52
CA LEU A 213 -16.43 -5.68 18.73
C LEU A 213 -15.51 -4.48 18.43
N THR A 214 -14.90 -4.45 17.25
CA THR A 214 -14.04 -3.34 16.85
C THR A 214 -14.85 -2.12 16.44
N ASP A 215 -15.87 -2.30 15.60
CA ASP A 215 -16.74 -1.23 15.09
C ASP A 215 -17.59 -0.59 16.20
N ASP A 216 -17.87 -1.33 17.28
CA ASP A 216 -18.51 -0.79 18.48
C ASP A 216 -17.68 0.33 19.14
N ILE A 217 -16.35 0.25 19.05
CA ILE A 217 -15.44 1.33 19.47
C ILE A 217 -15.27 2.34 18.34
N GLY A 218 -14.93 1.88 17.12
CA GLY A 218 -14.53 2.74 16.02
C GLY A 218 -15.63 3.62 15.42
N PHE A 219 -16.88 3.16 15.44
CA PHE A 219 -18.02 3.88 14.83
C PHE A 219 -19.12 4.22 15.84
N ARG A 220 -19.38 3.36 16.84
CA ARG A 220 -20.56 3.48 17.72
C ARG A 220 -20.28 4.14 19.07
N PHE A 221 -19.03 4.42 19.43
CA PHE A 221 -18.69 4.93 20.76
C PHE A 221 -19.44 6.22 21.12
N SER A 222 -19.56 7.16 20.18
CA SER A 222 -20.30 8.41 20.36
C SER A 222 -21.76 8.38 19.88
N ALA A 223 -22.26 7.21 19.44
CA ALA A 223 -23.58 7.08 18.84
C ALA A 223 -24.68 7.04 19.93
N ARG A 224 -25.20 8.20 20.33
CA ARG A 224 -26.25 8.31 21.38
C ARG A 224 -27.56 7.60 21.07
N TRP A 225 -27.79 7.23 19.81
CA TRP A 225 -28.96 6.48 19.36
C TRP A 225 -28.78 4.96 19.50
N TRP A 226 -27.55 4.47 19.71
CA TRP A 226 -27.27 3.05 19.87
C TRP A 226 -27.68 2.56 21.27
N SER A 227 -28.35 1.41 21.35
CA SER A 227 -28.91 0.88 22.60
C SER A 227 -27.87 0.58 23.68
N GLU A 228 -26.62 0.36 23.30
CA GLU A 228 -25.53 0.13 24.25
C GLU A 228 -24.80 1.41 24.66
N TRP A 229 -25.21 2.58 24.17
CA TRP A 229 -24.63 3.85 24.59
C TRP A 229 -25.08 4.23 26.02
N PRO A 230 -24.19 4.75 26.89
CA PRO A 230 -22.76 4.97 26.66
C PRO A 230 -21.95 3.66 26.75
N LEU A 231 -20.92 3.56 25.90
CA LEU A 231 -19.96 2.46 25.94
C LEU A 231 -18.87 2.78 26.98
N THR A 232 -18.80 1.99 28.05
CA THR A 232 -17.78 2.11 29.09
C THR A 232 -16.78 0.95 29.04
N ALA A 233 -15.56 1.16 29.53
CA ALA A 233 -14.52 0.11 29.56
C ALA A 233 -15.01 -1.16 30.29
N SER A 234 -15.62 -1.03 31.47
CA SER A 234 -16.18 -2.18 32.21
C SER A 234 -17.28 -2.92 31.44
N LYS A 235 -18.14 -2.20 30.71
CA LYS A 235 -19.18 -2.80 29.86
C LYS A 235 -18.53 -3.59 28.72
N TYR A 236 -17.58 -2.98 28.02
CA TYR A 236 -16.88 -3.59 26.90
C TYR A 236 -16.09 -4.84 27.33
N VAL A 237 -15.34 -4.75 28.43
CA VAL A 237 -14.58 -5.89 28.98
C VAL A 237 -15.49 -7.02 29.45
N ARG A 238 -16.71 -6.72 29.92
CA ARG A 238 -17.70 -7.76 30.20
C ARG A 238 -18.10 -8.51 28.92
N TRP A 239 -18.20 -7.85 27.78
CA TRP A 239 -18.46 -8.53 26.49
C TRP A 239 -17.27 -9.39 26.07
N LEU A 240 -16.05 -8.86 26.19
CA LEU A 240 -14.82 -9.61 25.91
C LEU A 240 -14.73 -10.89 26.76
N ALA A 241 -14.99 -10.78 28.07
CA ALA A 241 -14.92 -11.92 29.01
C ALA A 241 -15.97 -13.01 28.73
N ASN A 242 -17.09 -12.67 28.09
CA ASN A 242 -18.14 -13.61 27.72
C ASN A 242 -18.00 -14.14 26.27
N THR A 243 -17.07 -13.58 25.50
CA THR A 243 -16.81 -13.99 24.13
C THR A 243 -15.86 -15.18 24.12
N GLN A 244 -16.27 -16.27 23.48
CA GLN A 244 -15.48 -17.50 23.40
C GLN A 244 -14.41 -17.39 22.31
N GLY A 245 -13.22 -17.93 22.59
CA GLY A 245 -12.11 -17.97 21.66
C GLY A 245 -10.75 -18.17 22.33
N GLN A 246 -9.72 -18.36 21.50
CA GLN A 246 -8.31 -18.31 21.90
C GLN A 246 -7.84 -16.86 22.02
N CYS A 247 -8.21 -16.04 21.04
CA CYS A 247 -7.82 -14.65 20.92
C CYS A 247 -8.98 -13.79 20.41
N ILE A 248 -9.10 -12.54 20.84
CA ILE A 248 -10.05 -11.57 20.28
C ILE A 248 -9.22 -10.42 19.72
N ASN A 249 -9.21 -10.28 18.40
CA ASN A 249 -8.46 -9.24 17.72
C ASN A 249 -9.33 -8.00 17.52
N ILE A 250 -9.02 -6.94 18.25
CA ILE A 250 -9.65 -5.63 18.16
C ILE A 250 -8.72 -4.72 17.38
N PHE A 251 -9.16 -4.31 16.19
CA PHE A 251 -8.29 -3.64 15.22
C PHE A 251 -8.94 -2.39 14.61
N PRO A 252 -9.08 -1.29 15.37
CA PRO A 252 -9.62 -0.02 14.83
C PRO A 252 -8.51 0.86 14.26
N ASP A 253 -8.91 1.87 13.47
CA ASP A 253 -8.06 3.03 13.18
C ASP A 253 -7.63 3.69 14.49
N TYR A 254 -6.37 4.11 14.59
CA TYR A 254 -5.87 4.77 15.79
C TYR A 254 -6.50 6.16 15.95
N GLU A 255 -6.83 6.79 14.82
CA GLU A 255 -7.58 8.04 14.68
C GLU A 255 -8.96 7.98 15.37
N THR A 256 -9.45 6.77 15.72
CA THR A 256 -10.58 6.59 16.65
C THR A 256 -10.41 7.40 17.93
N PHE A 257 -9.20 7.46 18.48
CA PHE A 257 -8.89 8.07 19.78
C PHE A 257 -8.49 9.53 19.65
N GLY A 258 -9.34 10.38 19.04
CA GLY A 258 -9.16 11.83 19.03
C GLY A 258 -9.58 12.54 17.74
N GLU A 259 -9.66 11.83 16.60
CA GLU A 259 -10.09 12.40 15.32
C GLU A 259 -11.49 11.91 14.91
N HIS A 260 -11.76 10.60 14.93
CA HIS A 260 -13.12 10.08 14.64
C HIS A 260 -14.06 10.33 15.81
N HIS A 261 -13.55 10.12 17.03
CA HIS A 261 -14.21 10.54 18.25
C HIS A 261 -13.39 11.64 18.92
N TRP A 262 -13.96 12.84 18.98
CA TRP A 262 -13.32 13.99 19.62
C TRP A 262 -13.04 13.74 21.10
N PRO A 263 -11.98 14.33 21.70
CA PRO A 263 -11.63 14.12 23.10
C PRO A 263 -12.78 14.34 24.08
N GLU A 264 -13.68 15.29 23.80
CA GLU A 264 -14.85 15.64 24.62
C GLU A 264 -15.90 14.50 24.69
N THR A 265 -15.82 13.52 23.78
CA THR A 265 -16.67 12.32 23.85
C THR A 265 -16.26 11.38 25.00
N GLY A 266 -15.07 11.55 25.57
CA GLY A 266 -14.50 10.69 26.61
C GLY A 266 -13.71 9.50 26.08
N ILE A 267 -13.40 9.45 24.77
CA ILE A 267 -12.71 8.32 24.13
C ILE A 267 -11.31 8.05 24.72
N HIS A 268 -10.55 9.08 25.09
CA HIS A 268 -9.27 8.91 25.80
C HIS A 268 -9.46 8.34 27.21
N GLY A 269 -10.55 8.73 27.87
CA GLY A 269 -10.95 8.14 29.15
C GLY A 269 -11.23 6.65 28.97
N PHE A 270 -11.94 6.26 27.92
CA PHE A 270 -12.16 4.85 27.60
C PHE A 270 -10.83 4.11 27.33
N LEU A 271 -9.92 4.67 26.53
CA LEU A 271 -8.60 4.08 26.26
C LEU A 271 -7.79 3.86 27.54
N ARG A 272 -7.83 4.81 28.48
CA ARG A 272 -7.14 4.71 29.77
C ARG A 272 -7.66 3.55 30.61
N HIS A 273 -8.97 3.42 30.74
CA HIS A 273 -9.57 2.40 31.62
C HIS A 273 -9.64 1.01 30.98
N LEU A 274 -9.56 0.89 29.64
CA LEU A 274 -9.75 -0.39 28.97
C LEU A 274 -8.70 -1.44 29.38
N PRO A 275 -7.38 -1.19 29.31
CA PRO A 275 -6.38 -2.15 29.77
C PRO A 275 -6.50 -2.50 31.26
N GLU A 276 -6.76 -1.52 32.12
CA GLU A 276 -6.98 -1.74 33.56
C GLU A 276 -8.15 -2.71 33.82
N GLU A 277 -9.26 -2.52 33.13
CA GLU A 277 -10.44 -3.37 33.25
C GLU A 277 -10.17 -4.79 32.74
N ILE A 278 -9.37 -4.94 31.67
CA ILE A 278 -8.94 -6.26 31.17
C ILE A 278 -8.10 -6.97 32.24
N LEU A 279 -7.14 -6.28 32.86
CA LEU A 279 -6.25 -6.85 33.88
C LEU A 279 -6.99 -7.29 35.15
N LYS A 280 -8.16 -6.71 35.46
CA LYS A 280 -9.05 -7.14 36.55
C LYS A 280 -9.74 -8.48 36.29
N ARG A 281 -9.76 -8.99 35.05
CA ARG A 281 -10.44 -10.24 34.69
C ARG A 281 -9.47 -11.38 34.53
N ASP A 282 -9.43 -12.32 35.47
CA ASP A 282 -8.53 -13.50 35.43
C ASP A 282 -8.72 -14.42 34.22
N CYS A 283 -9.86 -14.35 33.55
CA CYS A 283 -10.11 -15.08 32.31
C CYS A 283 -9.50 -14.42 31.07
N LEU A 284 -9.00 -13.18 31.16
CA LEU A 284 -8.44 -12.42 30.04
C LEU A 284 -6.93 -12.16 30.23
N ASN A 285 -6.23 -11.98 29.11
CA ASN A 285 -4.85 -11.54 29.06
C ASN A 285 -4.65 -10.61 27.86
N MET A 286 -3.71 -9.68 27.91
CA MET A 286 -3.31 -8.90 26.73
C MET A 286 -2.09 -9.56 26.08
N ALA A 287 -2.09 -9.66 24.76
CA ALA A 287 -1.01 -10.27 23.99
C ALA A 287 -0.77 -9.51 22.69
N THR A 288 0.45 -9.59 22.17
CA THR A 288 0.74 -9.11 20.82
C THR A 288 0.37 -10.17 19.77
N PRO A 289 0.16 -9.80 18.50
CA PRO A 289 -0.08 -10.75 17.42
C PRO A 289 0.98 -11.85 17.32
N SER A 290 2.27 -11.52 17.44
CA SER A 290 3.36 -12.50 17.46
C SER A 290 3.22 -13.53 18.56
N GLU A 291 2.85 -13.10 19.77
CA GLU A 291 2.65 -14.01 20.90
C GLU A 291 1.47 -14.95 20.68
N VAL A 292 0.38 -14.45 20.10
CA VAL A 292 -0.80 -15.27 19.77
C VAL A 292 -0.47 -16.31 18.71
N VAL A 293 0.22 -15.94 17.63
CA VAL A 293 0.59 -16.91 16.59
C VAL A 293 1.62 -17.92 17.07
N ASP A 294 2.51 -17.57 17.99
CA ASP A 294 3.46 -18.53 18.56
C ASP A 294 2.79 -19.48 19.58
N LYS A 295 1.80 -18.98 20.34
CA LYS A 295 1.12 -19.71 21.42
C LYS A 295 0.10 -20.74 20.95
N TYR A 296 -0.73 -20.41 19.95
CA TYR A 296 -1.86 -21.26 19.57
C TYR A 296 -1.61 -22.07 18.31
N ALA A 297 -1.97 -23.35 18.35
CA ALA A 297 -2.09 -24.15 17.14
C ALA A 297 -3.29 -23.67 16.31
N SER A 298 -3.19 -23.86 14.99
CA SER A 298 -4.27 -23.55 14.07
C SER A 298 -5.51 -24.38 14.38
N ALA A 299 -6.67 -23.73 14.45
CA ALA A 299 -7.98 -24.34 14.64
C ALA A 299 -8.60 -24.87 13.32
N GLY A 300 -7.94 -24.63 12.19
CA GLY A 300 -8.38 -25.09 10.87
C GLY A 300 -7.82 -24.26 9.74
N GLU A 301 -8.31 -24.53 8.53
CA GLU A 301 -7.90 -23.82 7.31
C GLU A 301 -8.89 -22.69 6.96
N ILE A 302 -8.37 -21.58 6.46
CA ILE A 302 -9.12 -20.50 5.82
C ILE A 302 -8.80 -20.49 4.33
N ASP A 303 -9.86 -20.51 3.51
CA ASP A 303 -9.76 -20.52 2.06
C ASP A 303 -10.44 -19.27 1.48
N VAL A 304 -9.66 -18.37 0.90
CA VAL A 304 -10.14 -17.20 0.18
C VAL A 304 -9.47 -17.18 -1.20
N PRO A 305 -10.03 -17.86 -2.20
CA PRO A 305 -9.45 -17.87 -3.54
C PRO A 305 -9.54 -16.46 -4.16
N GLU A 306 -8.48 -16.02 -4.84
CA GLU A 306 -8.43 -14.69 -5.48
C GLU A 306 -9.61 -14.46 -6.45
N ALA A 307 -10.01 -15.50 -7.20
CA ALA A 307 -11.17 -15.45 -8.10
C ALA A 307 -12.53 -15.38 -7.37
N GLY A 308 -12.60 -15.80 -6.10
CA GLY A 308 -13.80 -15.76 -5.27
C GLY A 308 -14.01 -14.41 -4.57
N GLY A 309 -13.11 -13.45 -4.80
CA GLY A 309 -13.14 -12.12 -4.20
C GLY A 309 -12.11 -11.96 -3.10
N THR A 310 -11.50 -10.77 -3.04
CA THR A 310 -10.58 -10.38 -1.97
C THR A 310 -11.40 -9.86 -0.80
N VAL A 311 -11.07 -10.28 0.42
CA VAL A 311 -11.68 -9.78 1.65
C VAL A 311 -11.00 -8.45 2.04
N SER A 312 -11.76 -7.52 2.62
CA SER A 312 -11.25 -6.31 3.26
C SER A 312 -12.15 -5.96 4.46
N TRP A 313 -11.67 -5.06 5.32
CA TRP A 313 -12.48 -4.49 6.41
C TRP A 313 -13.45 -3.38 5.98
N ALA A 314 -13.34 -2.88 4.74
CA ALA A 314 -14.14 -1.75 4.28
C ALA A 314 -15.58 -2.16 3.94
N ASP A 315 -16.49 -1.23 4.22
CA ASP A 315 -17.90 -1.25 3.81
C ASP A 315 -18.69 -2.52 4.15
N LEU A 316 -19.99 -2.51 3.86
CA LEU A 316 -20.88 -3.62 4.19
C LEU A 316 -20.49 -4.92 3.47
N GLU A 317 -19.93 -4.83 2.28
CA GLU A 317 -19.54 -5.98 1.46
C GLU A 317 -18.26 -6.67 1.97
N ARG A 318 -17.42 -5.96 2.73
CA ARG A 318 -16.15 -6.46 3.29
C ARG A 318 -15.25 -7.06 2.23
N ASP A 319 -15.12 -6.34 1.12
CA ASP A 319 -14.36 -6.72 -0.07
C ASP A 319 -13.60 -5.52 -0.66
N SER A 320 -12.98 -5.69 -1.83
CA SER A 320 -12.18 -4.63 -2.47
C SER A 320 -13.01 -3.52 -3.13
N SER A 321 -14.35 -3.53 -3.05
CA SER A 321 -15.20 -2.55 -3.76
C SER A 321 -15.04 -1.11 -3.28
N GLY A 322 -14.54 -0.90 -2.05
CA GLY A 322 -14.15 0.42 -1.54
C GLY A 322 -13.08 1.11 -2.39
N TRP A 323 -12.24 0.35 -3.12
CA TRP A 323 -11.19 0.87 -4.00
C TRP A 323 -11.34 0.49 -5.47
N LEU A 324 -12.11 -0.56 -5.80
CA LEU A 324 -12.30 -1.09 -7.16
C LEU A 324 -13.77 -1.45 -7.45
N GLY A 325 -14.71 -0.67 -6.92
CA GLY A 325 -16.15 -0.89 -7.06
C GLY A 325 -16.81 -0.16 -8.23
N ASN A 326 -16.14 0.82 -8.84
CA ASN A 326 -16.72 1.62 -9.92
C ASN A 326 -15.75 1.99 -11.06
N ALA A 327 -16.28 2.55 -12.15
CA ALA A 327 -15.51 2.84 -13.36
C ALA A 327 -14.42 3.92 -13.16
N LEU A 328 -14.61 4.90 -12.26
CA LEU A 328 -13.63 5.94 -11.97
C LEU A 328 -12.39 5.32 -11.34
N GLN A 329 -12.62 4.49 -10.32
CA GLN A 329 -11.60 3.73 -9.62
C GLN A 329 -10.83 2.81 -10.57
N TRP A 330 -11.54 2.02 -11.38
CA TRP A 330 -10.91 1.13 -12.36
C TRP A 330 -10.09 1.88 -13.41
N ALA A 331 -10.56 3.03 -13.87
CA ALA A 331 -9.83 3.87 -14.81
C ALA A 331 -8.52 4.37 -14.20
N TYR A 332 -8.56 4.96 -12.99
CA TYR A 332 -7.37 5.45 -12.30
C TYR A 332 -6.37 4.32 -11.98
N TYR A 333 -6.85 3.24 -11.38
CA TYR A 333 -6.05 2.05 -11.08
C TYR A 333 -5.34 1.50 -12.31
N THR A 334 -6.06 1.38 -13.43
CA THR A 334 -5.51 0.85 -14.67
C THR A 334 -4.48 1.80 -15.28
N SER A 335 -4.77 3.10 -15.31
CA SER A 335 -3.84 4.13 -15.80
C SER A 335 -2.55 4.13 -14.98
N LEU A 336 -2.66 4.12 -13.65
CA LEU A 336 -1.51 4.19 -12.76
C LEU A 336 -0.59 2.98 -12.89
N ARG A 337 -1.17 1.76 -12.90
CA ARG A 337 -0.39 0.52 -13.05
C ARG A 337 0.33 0.46 -14.40
N ARG A 338 -0.30 0.95 -15.48
CA ARG A 338 0.31 0.96 -16.83
C ARG A 338 1.57 1.81 -16.92
N LEU A 339 1.80 2.73 -15.98
CA LEU A 339 3.03 3.53 -15.94
C LEU A 339 4.24 2.76 -15.41
N GLU A 340 4.06 1.62 -14.73
CA GLU A 340 5.15 0.88 -14.08
C GLU A 340 6.33 0.62 -15.03
N PRO A 341 6.16 0.09 -16.27
CA PRO A 341 7.28 -0.14 -17.16
C PRO A 341 7.97 1.16 -17.56
N LEU A 342 7.22 2.24 -17.81
CA LEU A 342 7.78 3.53 -18.20
C LEU A 342 8.65 4.13 -17.09
N VAL A 343 8.14 4.09 -15.86
CA VAL A 343 8.81 4.61 -14.66
C VAL A 343 10.06 3.79 -14.35
N LYS A 344 9.98 2.45 -14.40
CA LYS A 344 11.13 1.57 -14.15
C LYS A 344 12.20 1.71 -15.23
N GLU A 345 11.81 1.79 -16.51
CA GLU A 345 12.74 2.02 -17.61
C GLU A 345 13.41 3.40 -17.54
N ALA A 346 12.70 4.43 -17.05
CA ALA A 346 13.29 5.74 -16.79
C ALA A 346 14.54 5.62 -15.90
N GLY A 347 14.49 4.73 -14.91
CA GLY A 347 15.55 4.54 -13.91
C GLY A 347 15.87 5.83 -13.17
N ASP A 348 14.85 6.67 -12.98
CA ASP A 348 14.93 7.92 -12.24
C ASP A 348 14.27 7.73 -10.88
N ALA A 349 15.03 7.96 -9.80
CA ALA A 349 14.57 7.72 -8.45
C ALA A 349 13.39 8.62 -8.05
N GLU A 350 13.33 9.86 -8.55
CA GLU A 350 12.26 10.78 -8.22
C GLU A 350 10.96 10.41 -8.95
N PHE A 351 11.03 10.00 -10.22
CA PHE A 351 9.85 9.46 -10.90
C PHE A 351 9.34 8.17 -10.26
N LEU A 352 10.23 7.26 -9.87
CA LEU A 352 9.84 6.06 -9.15
C LEU A 352 9.15 6.41 -7.83
N ARG A 353 9.70 7.39 -7.10
CA ARG A 353 9.14 7.89 -5.84
C ARG A 353 7.75 8.50 -6.06
N LEU A 354 7.60 9.43 -6.99
CA LEU A 354 6.31 10.09 -7.29
C LEU A 354 5.24 9.10 -7.73
N TRP A 355 5.59 8.17 -8.62
CA TRP A 355 4.67 7.11 -9.07
C TRP A 355 4.15 6.27 -7.90
N ARG A 356 4.99 5.98 -6.91
CA ARG A 356 4.59 5.24 -5.71
C ARG A 356 3.66 6.02 -4.80
N TYR A 357 3.85 7.34 -4.62
CA TYR A 357 2.90 8.17 -3.87
C TYR A 357 1.51 8.21 -4.53
N PHE A 358 1.43 8.22 -5.86
CA PHE A 358 0.16 8.10 -6.57
C PHE A 358 -0.57 6.76 -6.30
N GLN A 359 0.10 5.74 -5.75
CA GLN A 359 -0.51 4.43 -5.47
C GLN A 359 -1.21 4.33 -4.12
N THR A 360 -1.13 5.37 -3.28
CA THR A 360 -1.78 5.39 -1.96
C THR A 360 -3.28 5.07 -2.09
N SER A 361 -3.78 4.13 -1.28
CA SER A 361 -5.15 3.59 -1.38
C SER A 361 -6.22 4.70 -1.31
N ASP A 362 -5.97 5.73 -0.49
CA ASP A 362 -6.83 6.88 -0.27
C ASP A 362 -7.32 7.55 -1.56
N HIS A 363 -6.46 7.63 -2.57
CA HIS A 363 -6.83 8.26 -3.84
C HIS A 363 -7.99 7.53 -4.51
N LEU A 364 -7.98 6.19 -4.49
CA LEU A 364 -9.10 5.38 -4.98
C LEU A 364 -10.29 5.42 -4.02
N TYR A 365 -10.03 5.48 -2.71
CA TYR A 365 -11.07 5.58 -1.68
C TYR A 365 -11.91 6.86 -1.85
N TYR A 366 -11.28 7.98 -2.20
CA TYR A 366 -11.95 9.25 -2.49
C TYR A 366 -12.81 9.21 -3.76
N MET A 367 -12.59 8.23 -4.65
CA MET A 367 -13.36 8.03 -5.90
C MET A 367 -14.55 7.07 -5.72
N PHE A 368 -14.87 6.67 -4.49
CA PHE A 368 -16.03 5.83 -4.22
C PHE A 368 -17.34 6.58 -4.45
N ALA A 369 -18.22 6.03 -5.29
CA ALA A 369 -19.40 6.73 -5.78
C ALA A 369 -20.75 6.17 -5.28
N ALA A 370 -20.75 5.11 -4.45
CA ALA A 370 -22.00 4.60 -3.91
C ALA A 370 -22.52 5.49 -2.78
N GLY A 371 -23.85 5.59 -2.65
CA GLY A 371 -24.51 6.36 -1.60
C GLY A 371 -24.73 5.57 -0.30
N GLY A 372 -25.59 6.10 0.56
CA GLY A 372 -25.92 5.48 1.84
C GLY A 372 -24.79 5.60 2.86
N ALA A 373 -24.84 4.76 3.91
CA ALA A 373 -23.87 4.82 5.00
C ALA A 373 -22.40 4.67 4.55
N PRO A 374 -22.04 3.76 3.61
CA PRO A 374 -20.69 3.73 3.03
C PRO A 374 -20.30 5.09 2.41
N GLY A 375 -21.15 5.66 1.56
CA GLY A 375 -20.88 6.95 0.93
C GLY A 375 -20.65 8.09 1.91
N GLU A 376 -21.35 8.12 3.05
CA GLU A 376 -21.15 9.12 4.11
C GLU A 376 -19.78 8.99 4.77
N VAL A 377 -19.31 7.76 5.03
CA VAL A 377 -17.98 7.49 5.59
C VAL A 377 -16.90 7.91 4.60
N HIS A 378 -17.01 7.54 3.32
CA HIS A 378 -16.05 7.96 2.29
C HIS A 378 -16.00 9.49 2.12
N ALA A 379 -17.15 10.17 2.15
CA ALA A 379 -17.22 11.62 2.04
C ALA A 379 -16.59 12.33 3.26
N TYR A 380 -16.70 11.77 4.46
CA TYR A 380 -16.10 12.33 5.68
C TYR A 380 -14.57 12.43 5.60
N PHE A 381 -13.90 11.44 5.01
CA PHE A 381 -12.44 11.40 4.87
C PHE A 381 -11.91 12.12 3.63
N SER A 382 -12.78 12.39 2.66
CA SER A 382 -12.37 12.97 1.37
C SER A 382 -12.09 14.47 1.49
N PRO A 383 -10.93 14.96 1.00
CA PRO A 383 -10.68 16.39 0.89
C PRO A 383 -11.39 17.00 -0.34
N PHE A 384 -12.11 16.19 -1.12
CA PHE A 384 -12.83 16.57 -2.34
C PHE A 384 -14.32 16.73 -2.08
N LYS A 385 -15.00 17.57 -2.87
CA LYS A 385 -16.44 17.81 -2.74
C LYS A 385 -17.28 16.65 -3.30
N SER A 386 -16.71 15.88 -4.23
CA SER A 386 -17.37 14.73 -4.84
C SER A 386 -16.36 13.70 -5.34
N PRO A 387 -16.77 12.44 -5.54
CA PRO A 387 -15.93 11.41 -6.15
C PRO A 387 -15.47 11.77 -7.57
N MET A 388 -16.29 12.52 -8.31
CA MET A 388 -15.94 13.03 -9.63
C MET A 388 -14.80 14.07 -9.55
N ASP A 389 -14.82 14.95 -8.55
CA ASP A 389 -13.74 15.93 -8.35
C ASP A 389 -12.43 15.23 -7.97
N ALA A 390 -12.50 14.19 -7.13
CA ALA A 390 -11.34 13.37 -6.78
C ALA A 390 -10.74 12.70 -8.02
N PHE A 391 -11.58 12.08 -8.85
CA PHE A 391 -11.14 11.46 -10.10
C PHE A 391 -10.54 12.47 -11.07
N VAL A 392 -11.20 13.62 -11.30
CA VAL A 392 -10.71 14.66 -12.22
C VAL A 392 -9.34 15.17 -11.76
N ALA A 393 -9.16 15.47 -10.48
CA ALA A 393 -7.87 15.90 -9.95
C ALA A 393 -6.80 14.81 -10.13
N ALA A 394 -7.06 13.60 -9.64
CA ALA A 394 -6.07 12.52 -9.66
C ALA A 394 -5.67 12.10 -11.07
N GLN A 395 -6.64 11.91 -11.96
CA GLN A 395 -6.39 11.50 -13.34
C GLN A 395 -5.63 12.59 -14.12
N THR A 396 -5.94 13.87 -13.87
CA THR A 396 -5.25 14.98 -14.54
C THR A 396 -3.80 15.06 -14.11
N LEU A 397 -3.51 14.96 -12.81
CA LEU A 397 -2.14 14.98 -12.30
C LEU A 397 -1.34 13.76 -12.76
N LEU A 398 -1.98 12.59 -12.80
CA LEU A 398 -1.37 11.37 -13.32
C LEU A 398 -1.02 11.51 -14.82
N PHE A 399 -1.87 12.15 -15.62
CA PHE A 399 -1.58 12.40 -17.04
C PHE A 399 -0.49 13.45 -17.26
N ASP A 400 -0.44 14.50 -16.44
CA ASP A 400 0.69 15.44 -16.45
C ASP A 400 2.00 14.70 -16.13
N PHE A 401 1.99 13.85 -15.09
CA PHE A 401 3.13 13.02 -14.71
C PHE A 401 3.54 12.02 -15.80
N GLU A 402 2.59 11.31 -16.42
CA GLU A 402 2.84 10.43 -17.56
C GLU A 402 3.52 11.17 -18.71
N ASN A 403 3.02 12.35 -19.08
CA ASN A 403 3.60 13.16 -20.16
C ASN A 403 5.06 13.53 -19.85
N ARG A 404 5.35 13.93 -18.61
CA ARG A 404 6.74 14.23 -18.18
C ARG A 404 7.63 13.00 -18.29
N ILE A 405 7.19 11.83 -17.83
CA ILE A 405 7.97 10.58 -17.98
C ILE A 405 8.22 10.27 -19.45
N ARG A 406 7.19 10.36 -20.30
CA ARG A 406 7.31 10.07 -21.73
C ARG A 406 8.33 10.96 -22.42
N LEU A 407 8.32 12.25 -22.10
CA LEU A 407 9.32 13.21 -22.59
C LEU A 407 10.72 12.88 -22.06
N ALA A 408 10.83 12.52 -20.77
CA ALA A 408 12.11 12.20 -20.14
C ALA A 408 12.78 10.93 -20.68
N THR A 409 11.97 9.96 -21.14
CA THR A 409 12.43 8.62 -21.49
C THR A 409 12.39 8.32 -22.98
N LEU A 410 11.85 9.24 -23.79
CA LEU A 410 11.60 9.05 -25.22
C LEU A 410 10.87 7.73 -25.47
N THR A 411 9.70 7.60 -24.85
CA THR A 411 8.89 6.40 -25.02
C THR A 411 8.38 6.27 -26.45
N ALA A 412 8.38 5.05 -26.93
CA ALA A 412 7.71 4.63 -28.13
C ALA A 412 6.17 4.74 -27.97
N ASN A 413 5.47 4.94 -29.08
CA ASN A 413 4.00 4.94 -29.10
C ASN A 413 3.42 3.56 -28.77
N GLU A 414 4.07 2.51 -29.27
CA GLU A 414 3.77 1.11 -29.03
C GLU A 414 5.02 0.39 -28.50
N PRO A 415 4.90 -0.51 -27.51
CA PRO A 415 6.03 -1.20 -26.94
C PRO A 415 6.60 -2.24 -27.91
N PHE A 416 7.90 -2.49 -27.82
CA PHE A 416 8.50 -3.65 -28.47
C PHE A 416 8.18 -4.91 -27.66
N LEU A 417 7.51 -5.89 -28.28
CA LEU A 417 7.17 -7.17 -27.64
C LEU A 417 8.12 -8.27 -28.10
N PHE A 418 8.96 -8.79 -27.21
CA PHE A 418 9.92 -9.84 -27.56
C PHE A 418 9.26 -11.22 -27.65
N HIS A 419 9.45 -11.88 -28.79
CA HIS A 419 8.95 -13.21 -29.12
C HIS A 419 10.09 -14.09 -29.64
N THR A 420 10.01 -15.39 -29.38
CA THR A 420 10.97 -16.35 -29.95
C THR A 420 10.52 -16.90 -31.31
N LYS A 421 9.22 -16.82 -31.60
CA LYS A 421 8.54 -17.31 -32.82
C LYS A 421 7.23 -16.52 -33.03
N PRO A 422 6.56 -16.64 -34.20
CA PRO A 422 5.27 -15.97 -34.42
C PRO A 422 4.17 -16.43 -33.45
N GLY A 423 3.28 -15.51 -33.07
CA GLY A 423 2.08 -15.79 -32.27
C GLY A 423 2.23 -15.54 -30.77
N LYS A 424 1.12 -15.16 -30.12
CA LYS A 424 1.06 -14.72 -28.70
C LYS A 424 1.63 -15.73 -27.71
N VAL A 425 1.52 -17.03 -28.00
CA VAL A 425 2.05 -18.11 -27.15
C VAL A 425 3.58 -18.12 -27.04
N ASN A 426 4.27 -17.42 -27.94
CA ASN A 426 5.73 -17.33 -27.96
C ASN A 426 6.26 -15.99 -27.43
N PHE A 427 5.37 -15.17 -26.84
CA PHE A 427 5.76 -13.95 -26.14
C PHE A 427 6.63 -14.32 -24.94
N THR A 428 7.76 -13.65 -24.79
CA THR A 428 8.76 -13.93 -23.75
C THR A 428 8.40 -13.33 -22.39
N SER A 429 7.24 -12.68 -22.27
CA SER A 429 6.87 -11.82 -21.14
C SER A 429 7.78 -10.60 -20.95
N VAL A 430 8.66 -10.32 -21.93
CA VAL A 430 9.52 -9.13 -21.92
C VAL A 430 9.03 -8.17 -22.99
N MET A 431 8.82 -6.93 -22.58
CA MET A 431 8.49 -5.81 -23.46
C MET A 431 9.33 -4.58 -23.10
N SER A 432 9.42 -3.64 -24.03
CA SER A 432 10.14 -2.37 -23.80
C SER A 432 9.40 -1.20 -24.39
N TRP A 433 9.34 -0.09 -23.67
CA TRP A 433 8.72 1.15 -24.12
C TRP A 433 9.71 2.22 -24.54
N SER A 434 10.96 2.17 -24.10
CA SER A 434 11.98 3.19 -24.38
C SER A 434 13.20 2.57 -25.07
N LEU A 435 14.04 3.42 -25.65
CA LEU A 435 15.32 2.98 -26.22
C LEU A 435 16.25 2.39 -25.13
N LYS A 436 16.22 2.97 -23.93
CA LYS A 436 16.99 2.46 -22.78
C LYS A 436 16.49 1.09 -22.35
N GLY A 437 15.18 0.95 -22.14
CA GLY A 437 14.54 -0.33 -21.84
C GLY A 437 14.83 -1.39 -22.91
N PHE A 438 14.91 -0.98 -24.18
CA PHE A 438 15.13 -1.90 -25.29
C PHE A 438 16.54 -2.50 -25.22
N GLY A 439 17.55 -1.66 -24.96
CA GLY A 439 18.92 -2.11 -24.70
C GLY A 439 19.04 -3.04 -23.49
N GLU A 440 18.33 -2.75 -22.40
CA GLU A 440 18.30 -3.60 -21.20
C GLU A 440 17.59 -4.93 -21.44
N ALA A 441 16.46 -4.92 -22.14
CA ALA A 441 15.69 -6.11 -22.48
C ALA A 441 16.51 -7.06 -23.38
N LEU A 442 17.20 -6.53 -24.39
CA LEU A 442 18.06 -7.29 -25.29
C LEU A 442 19.16 -8.09 -24.56
N ARG A 443 19.61 -7.63 -23.40
CA ARG A 443 20.60 -8.34 -22.57
C ARG A 443 20.01 -9.53 -21.82
N LYS A 444 18.71 -9.51 -21.55
CA LYS A 444 18.01 -10.49 -20.70
C LYS A 444 17.30 -11.56 -21.51
N VAL A 445 16.73 -11.20 -22.67
CA VAL A 445 15.95 -12.14 -23.49
C VAL A 445 16.81 -13.25 -24.09
N ASP A 446 16.20 -14.39 -24.41
CA ASP A 446 16.86 -15.47 -25.14
C ASP A 446 17.36 -14.94 -26.50
N VAL A 447 18.60 -15.29 -26.87
CA VAL A 447 19.21 -14.88 -28.14
C VAL A 447 18.37 -15.27 -29.36
N LYS A 448 17.57 -16.34 -29.26
CA LYS A 448 16.62 -16.75 -30.30
C LYS A 448 15.57 -15.69 -30.59
N ALA A 449 15.13 -14.94 -29.58
CA ALA A 449 14.22 -13.82 -29.77
C ALA A 449 14.89 -12.68 -30.54
N VAL A 450 16.15 -12.39 -30.22
CA VAL A 450 16.96 -11.39 -30.93
C VAL A 450 17.12 -11.76 -32.40
N GLU A 451 17.50 -13.00 -32.68
CA GLU A 451 17.64 -13.51 -34.06
C GLU A 451 16.30 -13.51 -34.81
N PHE A 452 15.21 -13.92 -34.14
CA PHE A 452 13.88 -13.97 -34.71
C PHE A 452 13.44 -12.58 -35.21
N HIS A 453 13.55 -11.57 -34.36
CA HIS A 453 13.13 -10.21 -34.69
C HIS A 453 14.06 -9.52 -35.68
N ASN A 454 15.38 -9.64 -35.51
CA ASN A 454 16.35 -9.05 -36.43
C ASN A 454 16.16 -9.56 -37.87
N ARG A 455 15.97 -10.87 -38.05
CA ARG A 455 15.76 -11.46 -39.39
C ARG A 455 14.51 -10.91 -40.10
N ARG A 456 13.47 -10.59 -39.33
CA ARG A 456 12.19 -10.09 -39.85
C ARG A 456 12.18 -8.59 -40.08
N GLY A 457 13.19 -7.90 -39.56
CA GLY A 457 13.27 -6.45 -39.57
C GLY A 457 12.34 -5.77 -38.57
N ASP A 458 11.95 -6.49 -37.52
CA ASP A 458 11.01 -5.95 -36.53
C ASP A 458 11.66 -4.81 -35.72
N PHE A 459 13.00 -4.82 -35.53
CA PHE A 459 13.72 -3.81 -34.75
C PHE A 459 13.77 -2.45 -35.47
N GLU A 460 14.18 -2.41 -36.73
CA GLU A 460 14.21 -1.17 -37.51
C GLU A 460 12.79 -0.62 -37.75
N SER A 461 11.80 -1.50 -37.96
CA SER A 461 10.40 -1.09 -38.11
C SER A 461 9.89 -0.41 -36.83
N TRP A 462 10.19 -0.97 -35.66
CA TRP A 462 9.80 -0.37 -34.39
C TRP A 462 10.52 0.95 -34.12
N ALA A 463 11.83 1.03 -34.41
CA ALA A 463 12.60 2.25 -34.29
C ALA A 463 12.03 3.38 -35.17
N GLU A 464 11.65 3.08 -36.41
CA GLU A 464 11.08 4.05 -37.34
C GLU A 464 9.67 4.50 -36.95
N HIS A 465 8.75 3.56 -36.66
CA HIS A 465 7.32 3.89 -36.56
C HIS A 465 6.85 4.15 -35.13
N SER A 466 7.54 3.59 -34.14
CA SER A 466 7.13 3.66 -32.75
C SER A 466 7.97 4.67 -31.97
N LEU A 467 9.30 4.60 -32.11
CA LEU A 467 10.23 5.57 -31.52
C LEU A 467 10.37 6.85 -32.36
N HIS A 468 9.98 6.84 -33.64
CA HIS A 468 10.23 7.94 -34.59
C HIS A 468 11.73 8.29 -34.71
N ASP A 469 12.60 7.28 -34.67
CA ASP A 469 14.06 7.42 -34.73
C ASP A 469 14.63 6.80 -36.01
N GLU A 470 14.60 7.57 -37.10
CA GLU A 470 15.16 7.15 -38.40
C GLU A 470 16.64 6.78 -38.33
N ALA A 471 17.43 7.44 -37.47
CA ALA A 471 18.85 7.19 -37.36
C ALA A 471 19.12 5.81 -36.76
N LEU A 472 18.35 5.44 -35.73
CA LEU A 472 18.41 4.10 -35.15
C LEU A 472 17.91 3.03 -36.13
N ALA A 473 16.82 3.30 -36.85
CA ALA A 473 16.26 2.37 -37.83
C ALA A 473 17.30 1.98 -38.90
N ARG A 474 18.03 2.96 -39.45
CA ARG A 474 19.11 2.71 -40.43
C ARG A 474 20.25 1.88 -39.83
N GLN A 475 20.68 2.18 -38.59
CA GLN A 475 21.72 1.40 -37.91
C GLN A 475 21.31 -0.06 -37.70
N LEU A 476 20.05 -0.29 -37.31
CA LEU A 476 19.51 -1.63 -37.11
C LEU A 476 19.37 -2.41 -38.43
N GLU A 477 18.99 -1.73 -39.52
CA GLU A 477 18.96 -2.33 -40.85
C GLU A 477 20.36 -2.76 -41.33
N GLU A 478 21.38 -1.94 -41.10
CA GLU A 478 22.78 -2.29 -41.39
C GLU A 478 23.24 -3.53 -40.60
N ILE A 479 22.88 -3.61 -39.31
CA ILE A 479 23.15 -4.77 -38.47
C ILE A 479 22.44 -6.01 -39.02
N ARG A 480 21.16 -5.91 -39.43
CA ARG A 480 20.45 -7.00 -40.09
C ARG A 480 21.17 -7.45 -41.37
N ALA A 481 21.58 -6.51 -42.21
CA ALA A 481 22.27 -6.78 -43.47
C ALA A 481 23.64 -7.48 -43.28
N SER A 482 24.31 -7.25 -42.15
CA SER A 482 25.58 -7.89 -41.79
C SER A 482 25.48 -9.40 -41.49
N LYS A 483 24.26 -9.94 -41.36
CA LYS A 483 23.96 -11.37 -41.10
C LYS A 483 24.67 -11.96 -39.87
N LEU A 484 24.97 -11.13 -38.87
CA LEU A 484 25.44 -11.57 -37.56
C LEU A 484 24.42 -12.52 -36.90
N LYS A 485 24.92 -13.40 -36.03
CA LYS A 485 24.12 -14.40 -35.30
C LYS A 485 24.58 -14.51 -33.85
N GLY A 486 23.74 -15.13 -33.03
CA GLY A 486 24.03 -15.40 -31.62
C GLY A 486 24.41 -14.13 -30.84
N GLU A 487 25.37 -14.28 -29.95
CA GLU A 487 25.80 -13.18 -29.06
C GLU A 487 26.49 -12.03 -29.81
N ALA A 488 27.07 -12.29 -30.99
CA ALA A 488 27.64 -11.22 -31.81
C ALA A 488 26.54 -10.28 -32.35
N LEU A 489 25.39 -10.84 -32.75
CA LEU A 489 24.22 -10.05 -33.13
C LEU A 489 23.67 -9.27 -31.94
N ARG A 490 23.46 -9.94 -30.80
CA ARG A 490 22.96 -9.29 -29.57
C ARG A 490 23.83 -8.09 -29.22
N LYS A 491 25.16 -8.28 -29.20
CA LYS A 491 26.11 -7.21 -28.90
C LYS A 491 25.96 -6.05 -29.88
N ALA A 492 25.90 -6.29 -31.18
CA ALA A 492 25.76 -5.23 -32.17
C ALA A 492 24.47 -4.40 -31.99
N VAL A 493 23.33 -5.06 -31.74
CA VAL A 493 22.04 -4.38 -31.52
C VAL A 493 22.05 -3.59 -30.20
N VAL A 494 22.60 -4.16 -29.12
CA VAL A 494 22.76 -3.47 -27.83
C VAL A 494 23.67 -2.25 -27.98
N ASP A 495 24.83 -2.40 -28.61
CA ASP A 495 25.80 -1.32 -28.79
C ASP A 495 25.18 -0.16 -29.61
N ALA A 496 24.39 -0.46 -30.64
CA ALA A 496 23.66 0.56 -31.42
C ALA A 496 22.61 1.29 -30.57
N ALA A 497 21.78 0.55 -29.83
CA ALA A 497 20.77 1.12 -28.95
C ALA A 497 21.38 2.02 -27.87
N GLU A 498 22.46 1.58 -27.22
CA GLU A 498 23.13 2.35 -26.17
C GLU A 498 23.86 3.58 -26.69
N LYS A 499 24.53 3.46 -27.84
CA LYS A 499 25.18 4.60 -28.49
C LYS A 499 24.12 5.66 -28.82
N ARG A 500 23.02 5.24 -29.46
CA ARG A 500 21.94 6.16 -29.81
C ARG A 500 21.29 6.78 -28.58
N PHE A 501 21.04 5.99 -27.53
CA PHE A 501 20.51 6.52 -26.28
C PHE A 501 21.41 7.63 -25.70
N LYS A 502 22.73 7.44 -25.69
CA LYS A 502 23.67 8.48 -25.21
C LYS A 502 23.61 9.76 -26.04
N GLU A 503 23.48 9.64 -27.36
CA GLU A 503 23.38 10.80 -28.27
C GLU A 503 22.13 11.62 -28.02
N VAL A 504 20.96 10.97 -27.87
CA VAL A 504 19.68 11.66 -27.73
C VAL A 504 19.40 12.08 -26.28
N ASN A 505 19.87 11.31 -25.29
CA ASN A 505 19.62 11.62 -23.87
C ASN A 505 20.17 12.99 -23.47
N ALA A 506 21.31 13.44 -24.00
CA ALA A 506 21.82 14.79 -23.71
C ALA A 506 20.86 15.91 -24.14
N GLN A 507 20.19 15.73 -25.29
CA GLN A 507 19.18 16.67 -25.79
C GLN A 507 17.91 16.61 -24.94
N VAL A 508 17.49 15.41 -24.56
CA VAL A 508 16.34 15.20 -23.67
C VAL A 508 16.56 15.85 -22.33
N GLN A 509 17.69 15.58 -21.66
CA GLN A 509 18.02 16.19 -20.36
C GLN A 509 18.05 17.72 -20.44
N SER A 510 18.47 18.29 -21.57
CA SER A 510 18.39 19.74 -21.79
C SER A 510 16.95 20.23 -21.97
N ALA A 511 16.12 19.50 -22.71
CA ALA A 511 14.73 19.85 -22.98
C ALA A 511 13.85 19.72 -21.74
N VAL A 512 14.12 18.73 -20.88
CA VAL A 512 13.35 18.43 -19.68
C VAL A 512 13.89 19.08 -18.40
N LYS A 513 14.88 19.96 -18.54
CA LYS A 513 15.43 20.74 -17.42
C LYS A 513 14.34 21.57 -16.71
N LEU A 514 13.32 21.98 -17.46
CA LEU A 514 12.10 22.60 -16.97
C LEU A 514 10.93 21.84 -17.60
N PHE A 515 10.50 20.76 -16.95
CA PHE A 515 9.34 19.97 -17.39
C PHE A 515 8.09 20.82 -17.42
#